data_AF-A0A4Q2D1Z9-F1
#
_entry.id   AF-A0A4Q2D1Z9-F1
#
_cell.length_a   1.000
_cell.length_b   1.000
_cell.length_c   1.000
_cell.angle_alpha   90.00
_cell.angle_beta   90.00
_cell.angle_gamma   90.00
#
_symmetry.space_group_name_H-M   'P 1'
#
loop_
_entity.id
_entity.type
_entity.pdbx_description
1 polymer ?
#
loop_
_entity_poly.entity_id
_entity_poly.type
_entity_poly.pdbx_seq_one_letter_code
_entity_poly.pdbx_strand_id
1 'polypeptide(L)'
;MLKNNYKQAVDIITSKTPLLDSLLAAMKVGKEPTEDVHRVAYVELLQELRSARDVADGKTSNFLNAIPEDYNINGGATTYTTELSSTRRLETQRKAAREKVERVTQEVVAMEAKLNITSRWDSSMPEYLNALQYMAERRYRKALDNLERLVVQRLFELHRLNVSGIGYRARSLLAKAMRTRSKAIRNAVERYNAAAKELSPPKEVLDWKRIAEFNFVEEFSVLREARQDIRKERWSDGEVRETMKLHQRIKRAHEERDRLNIEVKEDLIASGEWHLYGAILDFCTRRERVNCSLVKTLREITAIDGYTGKKDLLGVRIGSKGKGRGQDASVNGEGGSGNDSDGDHEGDEEEEAQMGGIVDFISELSTS
;
A
#
# COMPACT_ATOMS: atom_id res chain seq x y z
N MET A 1 16.10 -26.82 4.74
CA MET A 1 14.85 -26.08 5.03
C MET A 1 14.59 -24.94 4.04
N LEU A 2 15.49 -23.96 3.85
CA LEU A 2 15.30 -22.82 2.92
C LEU A 2 14.81 -23.19 1.52
N LYS A 3 15.41 -24.21 0.88
CA LYS A 3 15.02 -24.67 -0.46
C LYS A 3 13.56 -25.14 -0.54
N ASN A 4 13.04 -25.81 0.48
CA ASN A 4 11.65 -26.29 0.48
C ASN A 4 10.67 -25.14 0.70
N ASN A 5 10.98 -24.23 1.63
CA ASN A 5 10.16 -23.03 1.87
C ASN A 5 10.14 -22.13 0.63
N TYR A 6 11.27 -22.01 -0.08
CA TYR A 6 11.36 -21.23 -1.32
C TYR A 6 10.51 -21.84 -2.44
N LYS A 7 10.60 -23.17 -2.61
CA LYS A 7 9.74 -23.89 -3.56
C LYS A 7 8.27 -23.71 -3.23
N GLN A 8 7.89 -23.90 -1.96
CA GLN A 8 6.52 -23.74 -1.51
C GLN A 8 5.99 -22.32 -1.76
N ALA A 9 6.79 -21.27 -1.50
CA ALA A 9 6.42 -19.89 -1.80
C ALA A 9 6.21 -19.66 -3.31
N VAL A 10 7.12 -20.16 -4.15
CA VAL A 10 7.01 -20.07 -5.61
C VAL A 10 5.81 -20.85 -6.13
N ASP A 11 5.56 -22.05 -5.61
CA ASP A 11 4.44 -22.91 -5.98
C ASP A 11 3.10 -22.25 -5.61
N ILE A 12 3.02 -21.62 -4.43
CA ILE A 12 1.85 -20.84 -4.01
C ILE A 12 1.60 -19.68 -4.98
N ILE A 13 2.62 -18.90 -5.34
CA ILE A 13 2.47 -17.77 -6.26
C ILE A 13 2.04 -18.25 -7.65
N THR A 14 2.74 -19.24 -8.20
CA THR A 14 2.48 -19.72 -9.57
C THR A 14 1.14 -20.43 -9.72
N SER A 15 0.73 -21.23 -8.73
CA SER A 15 -0.55 -21.98 -8.79
C SER A 15 -1.77 -21.14 -8.46
N LYS A 16 -1.66 -20.16 -7.55
CA LYS A 16 -2.83 -19.46 -6.98
C LYS A 16 -3.09 -18.08 -7.57
N THR A 17 -2.09 -17.39 -8.10
CA THR A 17 -2.28 -16.10 -8.77
C THR A 17 -3.29 -16.16 -9.94
N PRO A 18 -3.25 -17.13 -10.87
CA PRO A 18 -4.24 -17.17 -11.95
C PRO A 18 -5.66 -17.45 -11.45
N LEU A 19 -5.81 -18.22 -10.37
CA LEU A 19 -7.10 -18.47 -9.71
C LEU A 19 -7.64 -17.17 -9.08
N LEU A 20 -6.78 -16.39 -8.44
CA LEU A 20 -7.15 -15.09 -7.88
C LEU A 20 -7.60 -14.11 -8.96
N ASP A 21 -6.85 -14.00 -10.06
CA ASP A 21 -7.18 -13.07 -11.16
C ASP A 21 -8.52 -13.41 -11.80
N SER A 22 -8.82 -14.70 -11.98
CA SER A 22 -10.12 -15.17 -12.47
C SER A 22 -11.27 -14.82 -11.53
N LEU A 23 -11.07 -14.94 -10.21
CA LEU A 23 -12.09 -14.62 -9.20
C LEU A 23 -12.29 -13.10 -9.09
N LEU A 24 -11.22 -12.32 -9.12
CA LEU A 24 -11.29 -10.86 -9.09
C LEU A 24 -11.99 -10.29 -10.33
N ALA A 25 -11.76 -10.86 -11.51
CA ALA A 25 -12.46 -10.45 -12.74
C ALA A 25 -13.99 -10.66 -12.66
N ALA A 26 -14.45 -11.67 -11.92
CA ALA A 26 -15.87 -11.95 -11.71
C ALA A 26 -16.51 -11.01 -10.66
N MET A 27 -15.70 -10.34 -9.84
CA MET A 27 -16.17 -9.58 -8.68
C MET A 27 -16.20 -8.06 -8.97
N LYS A 28 -17.40 -7.50 -9.14
CA LYS A 28 -17.62 -6.04 -9.07
C LYS A 28 -17.63 -5.59 -7.61
N VAL A 29 -16.53 -5.01 -7.14
CA VAL A 29 -16.42 -4.45 -5.78
C VAL A 29 -17.34 -3.23 -5.65
N GLY A 30 -18.14 -3.18 -4.59
CA GLY A 30 -18.98 -2.02 -4.27
C GLY A 30 -18.10 -0.83 -3.88
N LYS A 31 -18.01 0.17 -4.76
CA LYS A 31 -17.41 1.47 -4.43
C LYS A 31 -18.50 2.33 -3.75
N GLU A 32 -18.12 3.15 -2.77
CA GLU A 32 -18.96 4.25 -2.26
C GLU A 32 -19.46 5.04 -3.49
N PRO A 33 -20.74 5.44 -3.56
CA PRO A 33 -21.27 6.13 -4.74
C PRO A 33 -20.35 7.30 -5.08
N THR A 34 -19.73 7.24 -6.26
CA THR A 34 -18.69 8.20 -6.66
C THR A 34 -19.19 9.64 -6.63
N GLU A 35 -20.49 9.82 -6.83
CA GLU A 35 -21.20 11.09 -6.76
C GLU A 35 -21.12 11.75 -5.37
N ASP A 36 -21.30 11.00 -4.29
CA ASP A 36 -21.23 11.53 -2.93
C ASP A 36 -19.79 11.94 -2.56
N VAL A 37 -18.81 11.17 -3.03
CA VAL A 37 -17.38 11.49 -2.83
C VAL A 37 -17.00 12.79 -3.54
N HIS A 38 -17.49 13.01 -4.75
CA HIS A 38 -17.22 14.24 -5.51
C HIS A 38 -17.91 15.46 -4.88
N ARG A 39 -19.12 15.31 -4.33
CA ARG A 39 -19.82 16.40 -3.62
C ARG A 39 -19.10 16.80 -2.32
N VAL A 40 -18.56 15.84 -1.57
CA VAL A 40 -17.73 16.12 -0.39
C VAL A 40 -16.47 16.89 -0.78
N ALA A 41 -15.74 16.40 -1.79
CA ALA A 41 -14.53 17.05 -2.28
C ALA A 41 -14.80 18.48 -2.77
N TYR A 42 -15.95 18.71 -3.41
CA TYR A 42 -16.36 20.04 -3.83
C TYR A 42 -16.56 20.99 -2.63
N VAL A 43 -17.24 20.56 -1.57
CA VAL A 43 -17.43 21.37 -0.36
C VAL A 43 -16.12 21.65 0.37
N GLU A 44 -15.21 20.69 0.44
CA GLU A 44 -13.87 20.89 1.00
C GLU A 44 -13.08 21.94 0.20
N LEU A 45 -13.15 21.91 -1.13
CA LEU A 45 -12.53 22.93 -1.99
C LEU A 45 -13.16 24.31 -1.80
N LEU A 46 -14.48 24.41 -1.59
CA LEU A 46 -15.14 25.68 -1.28
C LEU A 46 -14.69 26.24 0.08
N GLN A 47 -14.51 25.40 1.09
CA GLN A 47 -13.97 25.81 2.39
C GLN A 47 -12.50 26.25 2.27
N GLU A 48 -11.69 25.52 1.51
CA GLU A 48 -10.31 25.89 1.25
C GLU A 48 -10.24 27.24 0.52
N LEU A 49 -11.08 27.46 -0.50
CA LEU A 49 -11.13 28.72 -1.25
C LEU A 49 -11.44 29.90 -0.33
N ARG A 50 -12.40 29.76 0.59
CA ARG A 50 -12.73 30.78 1.59
C ARG A 50 -11.54 31.08 2.50
N SER A 51 -10.93 30.04 3.07
CA SER A 51 -9.75 30.20 3.94
C SER A 51 -8.55 30.83 3.21
N ALA A 52 -8.33 30.47 1.94
CA ALA A 52 -7.26 31.02 1.12
C ALA A 52 -7.51 32.51 0.81
N ARG A 53 -8.78 32.88 0.59
CA ARG A 53 -9.18 34.27 0.40
C ARG A 53 -8.96 35.10 1.65
N ASP A 54 -9.41 34.62 2.82
CA ASP A 54 -9.21 35.32 4.09
C ASP A 54 -7.71 35.54 4.38
N VAL A 55 -6.88 34.52 4.09
CA VAL A 55 -5.42 34.65 4.20
C VAL A 55 -4.88 35.67 3.20
N ALA A 56 -5.31 35.65 1.94
CA ALA A 56 -4.86 36.61 0.93
C ALA A 56 -5.27 38.05 1.25
N ASP A 57 -6.46 38.25 1.81
CA ASP A 57 -6.97 39.54 2.27
C ASP A 57 -6.17 40.03 3.48
N GLY A 58 -5.89 39.15 4.46
CA GLY A 58 -5.02 39.46 5.59
C GLY A 58 -3.59 39.83 5.17
N LYS A 59 -3.00 39.10 4.20
CA LYS A 59 -1.68 39.45 3.64
C LYS A 59 -1.69 40.74 2.84
N THR A 60 -2.79 41.05 2.15
CA THR A 60 -2.97 42.31 1.44
C THR A 60 -3.07 43.48 2.42
N SER A 61 -3.86 43.33 3.50
CA SER A 61 -3.95 44.31 4.58
C SER A 61 -2.60 44.56 5.25
N ASN A 62 -1.86 43.50 5.60
CA ASN A 62 -0.52 43.62 6.18
C ASN A 62 0.47 44.33 5.27
N PHE A 63 0.37 44.15 3.95
CA PHE A 63 1.21 44.87 2.99
C PHE A 63 0.83 46.36 2.91
N LEU A 64 -0.46 46.69 2.88
CA LEU A 64 -0.94 48.07 2.83
C LEU A 64 -0.59 48.85 4.11
N ASN A 65 -0.62 48.19 5.26
CA ASN A 65 -0.29 48.76 6.57
C ASN A 65 1.22 48.76 6.88
N ALA A 66 2.08 48.31 5.95
CA ALA A 66 3.53 48.26 6.16
C ALA A 66 4.24 49.59 5.86
N ILE A 67 3.50 50.64 5.50
CA ILE A 67 4.03 51.99 5.31
C ILE A 67 4.20 52.63 6.70
N PRO A 68 5.42 53.00 7.14
CA PRO A 68 5.61 53.67 8.42
C PRO A 68 4.96 55.07 8.42
N GLU A 69 4.23 55.42 9.46
CA GLU A 69 3.72 56.79 9.66
C GLU A 69 4.86 57.81 9.81
N ASP A 70 6.00 57.37 10.36
CA ASP A 70 7.22 58.16 10.59
C ASP A 70 8.27 57.91 9.50
N TYR A 71 7.89 58.05 8.22
CA TYR A 71 8.85 57.95 7.11
C TYR A 71 9.86 59.11 7.17
N ASN A 72 11.01 58.87 7.80
CA ASN A 72 12.07 59.86 7.95
C ASN A 72 13.07 59.74 6.78
N ILE A 73 12.96 60.66 5.82
CA ILE A 73 13.85 60.78 4.64
C ILE A 73 15.34 60.93 5.04
N ASN A 74 15.64 61.34 6.29
CA ASN A 74 17.00 61.52 6.80
C ASN A 74 17.56 60.29 7.54
N GLY A 75 16.81 59.19 7.65
CA GLY A 75 17.30 57.92 8.19
C GLY A 75 18.32 57.28 7.25
N GLY A 76 19.52 56.97 7.74
CA GLY A 76 20.64 56.49 6.92
C GLY A 76 20.37 55.23 6.09
N ALA A 77 21.29 54.92 5.16
CA ALA A 77 21.18 53.85 4.15
C ALA A 77 20.89 52.42 4.70
N THR A 78 21.17 52.15 5.98
CA THR A 78 20.85 50.88 6.67
C THR A 78 19.36 50.70 6.96
N THR A 79 18.62 51.79 7.18
CA THR A 79 17.17 51.77 7.42
C THR A 79 16.42 51.48 6.11
N TYR A 80 16.84 52.11 5.01
CA TYR A 80 16.24 51.93 3.68
C TYR A 80 16.35 50.49 3.15
N THR A 81 17.51 49.84 3.28
CA THR A 81 17.70 48.46 2.79
C THR A 81 16.88 47.44 3.58
N THR A 82 16.74 47.64 4.90
CA THR A 82 15.93 46.80 5.78
C THR A 82 14.44 46.94 5.47
N GLU A 83 13.94 48.17 5.28
CA GLU A 83 12.54 48.46 4.90
C GLU A 83 12.20 47.98 3.48
N LEU A 84 13.12 48.08 2.52
CA LEU A 84 12.95 47.48 1.20
C LEU A 84 12.88 45.95 1.28
N SER A 85 13.67 45.33 2.16
CA SER A 85 13.66 43.87 2.32
C SER A 85 12.35 43.38 2.96
N SER A 86 11.80 44.11 3.94
CA SER A 86 10.56 43.78 4.61
C SER A 86 9.35 43.93 3.69
N THR A 87 9.27 45.02 2.94
CA THR A 87 8.21 45.28 1.94
C THR A 87 8.23 44.26 0.80
N ARG A 88 9.42 43.90 0.28
CA ARG A 88 9.56 42.81 -0.71
C ARG A 88 9.09 41.47 -0.17
N ARG A 89 9.42 41.14 1.09
CA ARG A 89 8.96 39.89 1.72
C ARG A 89 7.44 39.85 1.87
N LEU A 90 6.81 40.97 2.26
CA LEU A 90 5.35 41.08 2.35
C LEU A 90 4.69 40.97 0.97
N GLU A 91 5.28 41.59 -0.06
CA GLU A 91 4.79 41.48 -1.43
C GLU A 91 4.87 40.04 -1.96
N THR A 92 5.99 39.34 -1.72
CA THR A 92 6.13 37.93 -2.10
C THR A 92 5.08 37.05 -1.41
N GLN A 93 4.84 37.28 -0.11
CA GLN A 93 3.79 36.55 0.63
C GLN A 93 2.40 36.84 0.09
N ARG A 94 2.11 38.10 -0.27
CA ARG A 94 0.84 38.50 -0.88
C ARG A 94 0.62 37.84 -2.22
N LYS A 95 1.65 37.83 -3.09
CA LYS A 95 1.61 37.16 -4.39
C LYS A 95 1.35 35.66 -4.26
N ALA A 96 2.10 34.97 -3.40
CA ALA A 96 1.91 33.54 -3.16
C ALA A 96 0.50 33.22 -2.62
N ALA A 97 -0.05 34.06 -1.74
CA ALA A 97 -1.41 33.89 -1.24
C ALA A 97 -2.47 34.07 -2.34
N ARG A 98 -2.30 35.07 -3.22
CA ARG A 98 -3.21 35.28 -4.37
C ARG A 98 -3.13 34.16 -5.40
N GLU A 99 -1.93 33.67 -5.69
CA GLU A 99 -1.73 32.53 -6.58
C GLU A 99 -2.38 31.26 -6.01
N LYS A 100 -2.33 31.05 -4.68
CA LYS A 100 -3.08 29.98 -4.03
C LYS A 100 -4.59 30.13 -4.26
N VAL A 101 -5.14 31.33 -4.10
CA VAL A 101 -6.58 31.57 -4.38
C VAL A 101 -6.93 31.25 -5.82
N GLU A 102 -6.11 31.68 -6.78
CA GLU A 102 -6.33 31.41 -8.20
C GLU A 102 -6.31 29.90 -8.50
N ARG A 103 -5.30 29.18 -8.00
CA ARG A 103 -5.19 27.73 -8.17
C ARG A 103 -6.41 26.99 -7.62
N VAL A 104 -6.80 27.28 -6.38
CA VAL A 104 -7.97 26.64 -5.76
C VAL A 104 -9.26 27.03 -6.50
N THR A 105 -9.35 28.25 -7.04
CA THR A 105 -10.50 28.67 -7.86
C THR A 105 -10.60 27.86 -9.16
N GLN A 106 -9.47 27.59 -9.82
CA GLN A 106 -9.45 26.74 -11.02
C GLN A 106 -9.89 25.31 -10.70
N GLU A 107 -9.44 24.74 -9.57
CA GLU A 107 -9.86 23.41 -9.12
C GLU A 107 -11.37 23.34 -8.80
N VAL A 108 -11.91 24.38 -8.15
CA VAL A 108 -13.35 24.54 -7.89
C VAL A 108 -14.13 24.56 -9.20
N VAL A 109 -13.71 25.37 -10.18
CA VAL A 109 -14.38 25.45 -11.50
C VAL A 109 -14.34 24.10 -12.24
N ALA A 110 -13.21 23.39 -12.18
CA ALA A 110 -13.09 22.06 -12.77
C ALA A 110 -14.04 21.05 -12.11
N MET A 111 -14.24 21.14 -10.80
CA MET A 111 -15.20 20.30 -10.07
C MET A 111 -16.66 20.70 -10.34
N GLU A 112 -16.96 21.99 -10.47
CA GLU A 112 -18.28 22.50 -10.87
C GLU A 112 -18.68 21.96 -12.25
N ALA A 113 -17.74 21.94 -13.20
CA ALA A 113 -17.94 21.35 -14.53
C ALA A 113 -18.20 19.83 -14.47
N LYS A 114 -17.48 19.10 -13.61
CA LYS A 114 -17.66 17.64 -13.44
C LYS A 114 -19.01 17.27 -12.81
N LEU A 115 -19.49 18.10 -11.88
CA LEU A 115 -20.75 17.89 -11.16
C LEU A 115 -21.96 18.55 -11.84
N ASN A 116 -21.76 19.19 -13.00
CA ASN A 116 -22.78 19.97 -13.72
C ASN A 116 -23.46 21.05 -12.85
N ILE A 117 -22.69 21.71 -11.98
CA ILE A 117 -23.19 22.74 -11.07
C ILE A 117 -23.27 24.08 -11.83
N THR A 118 -24.46 24.65 -11.93
CA THR A 118 -24.69 25.92 -12.64
C THR A 118 -24.34 27.15 -11.80
N SER A 119 -24.56 27.08 -10.48
CA SER A 119 -24.27 28.16 -9.54
C SER A 119 -23.46 27.64 -8.36
N ARG A 120 -22.36 28.33 -8.05
CA ARG A 120 -21.49 28.00 -6.91
C ARG A 120 -22.29 27.92 -5.61
N TRP A 121 -22.07 26.87 -4.84
CA TRP A 121 -22.79 26.67 -3.59
C TRP A 121 -22.40 27.71 -2.54
N ASP A 122 -23.41 28.32 -1.93
CA ASP A 122 -23.26 29.20 -0.79
C ASP A 122 -23.66 28.50 0.53
N SER A 123 -23.22 29.06 1.65
CA SER A 123 -23.49 28.61 3.02
C SER A 123 -24.99 28.51 3.34
N SER A 124 -25.82 29.24 2.60
CA SER A 124 -27.27 29.27 2.73
C SER A 124 -28.02 28.22 1.90
N MET A 125 -27.33 27.57 0.95
CA MET A 125 -27.96 26.63 0.02
C MET A 125 -28.15 25.24 0.67
N PRO A 126 -29.31 24.58 0.46
CA PRO A 126 -29.59 23.27 1.07
C PRO A 126 -28.62 22.18 0.61
N GLU A 127 -28.10 22.24 -0.61
CA GLU A 127 -27.13 21.29 -1.15
C GLU A 127 -25.80 21.32 -0.39
N TYR A 128 -25.38 22.52 0.02
CA TYR A 128 -24.18 22.73 0.83
C TYR A 128 -24.38 22.20 2.25
N LEU A 129 -25.53 22.51 2.87
CA LEU A 129 -25.87 22.04 4.22
C LEU A 129 -26.00 20.51 4.27
N ASN A 130 -26.63 19.91 3.27
CA ASN A 130 -26.75 18.45 3.16
C ASN A 130 -25.38 17.79 2.99
N ALA A 131 -24.49 18.37 2.19
CA ALA A 131 -23.13 17.87 2.04
C ALA A 131 -22.33 18.00 3.35
N LEU A 132 -22.51 19.08 4.13
CA LEU A 132 -21.90 19.20 5.46
C LEU A 132 -22.40 18.15 6.45
N GLN A 133 -23.72 17.90 6.48
CA GLN A 133 -24.29 16.83 7.31
C GLN A 133 -23.74 15.47 6.91
N TYR A 134 -23.70 15.18 5.61
CA TYR A 134 -23.11 13.96 5.08
C TYR A 134 -21.62 13.82 5.44
N MET A 135 -20.84 14.91 5.37
CA MET A 135 -19.43 14.91 5.80
C MET A 135 -19.28 14.56 7.28
N ALA A 136 -20.10 15.16 8.15
CA ALA A 136 -20.09 14.87 9.59
C ALA A 136 -20.49 13.41 9.86
N GLU A 137 -21.54 12.92 9.21
CA GLU A 137 -21.95 11.51 9.28
C GLU A 137 -20.85 10.56 8.80
N ARG A 138 -20.19 10.89 7.69
CA ARG A 138 -19.10 10.06 7.15
C ARG A 138 -17.89 10.05 8.06
N ARG A 139 -17.52 11.20 8.65
CA ARG A 139 -16.46 11.26 9.67
C ARG A 139 -16.80 10.42 10.88
N TYR A 140 -18.04 10.49 11.35
CA TYR A 140 -18.54 9.66 12.43
C TYR A 140 -18.46 8.17 12.09
N ARG A 141 -18.97 7.74 10.93
CA ARG A 141 -18.92 6.34 10.47
C ARG A 141 -17.48 5.84 10.36
N LYS A 142 -16.57 6.61 9.76
CA LYS A 142 -15.15 6.24 9.69
C LYS A 142 -14.48 6.14 11.08
N ALA A 143 -14.82 7.05 11.99
CA ALA A 143 -14.29 7.01 13.36
C ALA A 143 -14.81 5.79 14.11
N LEU A 144 -16.08 5.44 13.90
CA LEU A 144 -16.73 4.24 14.40
C LEU A 144 -16.08 2.97 13.84
N ASP A 145 -16.00 2.80 12.52
CA ASP A 145 -15.37 1.63 11.87
C ASP A 145 -13.93 1.41 12.34
N ASN A 146 -13.15 2.50 12.45
CA ASN A 146 -11.78 2.40 12.94
C ASN A 146 -11.71 2.00 14.42
N LEU A 147 -12.62 2.52 15.26
CA LEU A 147 -12.72 2.14 16.66
C LEU A 147 -13.09 0.65 16.79
N GLU A 148 -14.12 0.21 16.07
CA GLU A 148 -14.58 -1.18 16.03
C GLU A 148 -13.46 -2.13 15.63
N ARG A 149 -12.78 -1.83 14.52
CA ARG A 149 -11.61 -2.60 14.06
C ARG A 149 -10.57 -2.76 15.15
N LEU A 150 -10.20 -1.68 15.83
CA LEU A 150 -9.17 -1.71 16.86
C LEU A 150 -9.60 -2.48 18.10
N VAL A 151 -10.87 -2.37 18.50
CA VAL A 151 -11.42 -3.14 19.64
C VAL A 151 -11.45 -4.62 19.30
N VAL A 152 -11.97 -5.00 18.13
CA VAL A 152 -12.00 -6.40 17.67
C VAL A 152 -10.60 -6.99 17.61
N GLN A 153 -9.62 -6.28 17.02
CA GLN A 153 -8.23 -6.73 17.02
C GLN A 153 -7.66 -6.93 18.43
N ARG A 154 -7.96 -6.03 19.37
CA ARG A 154 -7.51 -6.16 20.76
C ARG A 154 -8.12 -7.41 21.41
N LEU A 155 -9.40 -7.67 21.19
CA LEU A 155 -10.08 -8.85 21.76
C LEU A 155 -9.49 -10.15 21.23
N PHE A 156 -9.21 -10.25 19.92
CA PHE A 156 -8.54 -11.41 19.35
C PHE A 156 -7.13 -11.61 19.88
N GLU A 157 -6.37 -10.54 20.06
CA GLU A 157 -5.04 -10.65 20.64
C GLU A 157 -5.05 -10.98 22.13
N LEU A 158 -6.06 -10.52 22.88
CA LEU A 158 -6.28 -10.90 24.28
C LEU A 158 -6.62 -12.39 24.37
N HIS A 159 -7.49 -12.88 23.48
CA HIS A 159 -7.78 -14.30 23.36
C HIS A 159 -6.51 -15.11 23.07
N ARG A 160 -5.68 -14.67 22.11
CA ARG A 160 -4.40 -15.33 21.80
C ARG A 160 -3.44 -15.35 22.99
N LEU A 161 -3.37 -14.29 23.81
CA LEU A 161 -2.54 -14.31 25.04
C LEU A 161 -2.97 -15.39 26.04
N ASN A 162 -4.25 -15.74 26.05
CA ASN A 162 -4.83 -16.73 26.95
C ASN A 162 -4.69 -18.17 26.43
N VAL A 163 -4.28 -18.38 25.18
CA VAL A 163 -4.01 -19.72 24.63
C VAL A 163 -2.69 -20.26 25.19
N SER A 164 -2.75 -21.42 25.84
CA SER A 164 -1.56 -22.13 26.34
C SER A 164 -0.69 -22.65 25.19
N GLY A 165 0.64 -22.62 25.34
CA GLY A 165 1.58 -23.13 24.32
C GLY A 165 2.37 -22.05 23.58
N ILE A 166 2.09 -20.76 23.81
CA ILE A 166 2.82 -19.67 23.14
C ILE A 166 4.19 -19.44 23.80
N GLY A 167 5.26 -19.58 23.01
CA GLY A 167 6.64 -19.32 23.45
C GLY A 167 6.85 -17.91 24.01
N TYR A 168 7.83 -17.75 24.91
CA TYR A 168 8.08 -16.49 25.64
C TYR A 168 8.23 -15.26 24.72
N ARG A 169 8.91 -15.43 23.57
CA ARG A 169 9.11 -14.36 22.58
C ARG A 169 7.81 -13.92 21.90
N ALA A 170 6.93 -14.86 21.57
CA ALA A 170 5.63 -14.52 20.99
C ALA A 170 4.72 -13.83 22.01
N ARG A 171 4.74 -14.28 23.28
CA ARG A 171 4.04 -13.60 24.39
C ARG A 171 4.53 -12.16 24.59
N SER A 172 5.85 -11.91 24.55
CA SER A 172 6.39 -10.56 24.75
C SER A 172 6.04 -9.60 23.60
N LEU A 173 6.05 -10.09 22.36
CA LEU A 173 5.58 -9.32 21.19
C LEU A 173 4.08 -8.99 21.30
N LEU A 174 3.27 -9.96 21.70
CA LEU A 174 1.82 -9.79 21.85
C LEU A 174 1.49 -8.80 22.99
N ALA A 175 2.22 -8.86 24.10
CA ALA A 175 2.12 -7.86 25.18
C ALA A 175 2.53 -6.45 24.72
N LYS A 176 3.51 -6.31 23.82
CA LYS A 176 3.87 -5.02 23.22
C LYS A 176 2.78 -4.52 22.28
N ALA A 177 2.26 -5.38 21.41
CA ALA A 177 1.14 -5.06 20.52
C ALA A 177 -0.09 -4.60 21.30
N MET A 178 -0.41 -5.27 22.42
CA MET A 178 -1.47 -4.89 23.36
C MET A 178 -1.36 -3.46 23.88
N ARG A 179 -0.17 -3.05 24.33
CA ARG A 179 0.05 -1.68 24.84
C ARG A 179 -0.14 -0.65 23.73
N THR A 180 0.45 -0.91 22.57
CA THR A 180 0.33 -0.03 21.40
C THR A 180 -1.13 0.13 20.98
N ARG A 181 -1.88 -0.99 20.92
CA ARG A 181 -3.29 -0.96 20.53
C ARG A 181 -4.19 -0.33 21.58
N SER A 182 -3.92 -0.51 22.87
CA SER A 182 -4.65 0.21 23.93
C SER A 182 -4.51 1.73 23.77
N LYS A 183 -3.31 2.22 23.41
CA LYS A 183 -3.12 3.65 23.09
C LYS A 183 -3.88 4.06 21.82
N ALA A 184 -3.86 3.23 20.78
CA ALA A 184 -4.58 3.49 19.53
C ALA A 184 -6.11 3.55 19.74
N ILE A 185 -6.68 2.66 20.55
CA ILE A 185 -8.11 2.67 20.86
C ILE A 185 -8.47 3.92 21.65
N ARG A 186 -7.68 4.35 22.65
CA ARG A 186 -7.93 5.62 23.36
C ARG A 186 -8.05 6.80 22.39
N ASN A 187 -7.10 6.94 21.47
CA ASN A 187 -7.14 7.99 20.46
C ASN A 187 -8.34 7.83 19.51
N ALA A 188 -8.74 6.59 19.18
CA ALA A 188 -9.92 6.32 18.35
C ALA A 188 -11.22 6.70 19.07
N VAL A 189 -11.32 6.45 20.38
CA VAL A 189 -12.45 6.88 21.22
C VAL A 189 -12.56 8.40 21.25
N GLU A 190 -11.44 9.12 21.40
CA GLU A 190 -11.42 10.58 21.36
C GLU A 190 -11.94 11.12 20.01
N ARG A 191 -11.49 10.52 18.89
CA ARG A 191 -11.97 10.88 17.54
C ARG A 191 -13.45 10.56 17.35
N TYR A 192 -13.90 9.40 17.82
CA TYR A 192 -15.31 9.02 17.81
C TYR A 192 -16.15 10.04 18.60
N ASN A 193 -15.74 10.36 19.83
CA ASN A 193 -16.45 11.30 20.69
C ASN A 193 -16.49 12.72 20.10
N ALA A 194 -15.42 13.15 19.42
CA ALA A 194 -15.41 14.42 18.70
C ALA A 194 -16.42 14.42 17.54
N ALA A 195 -16.42 13.37 16.71
CA ALA A 195 -17.35 13.25 15.59
C ALA A 195 -18.81 13.05 16.04
N ALA A 196 -19.04 12.32 17.12
CA ALA A 196 -20.37 12.08 17.69
C ALA A 196 -21.04 13.38 18.19
N LYS A 197 -20.24 14.32 18.71
CA LYS A 197 -20.71 15.65 19.14
C LYS A 197 -21.01 16.60 17.99
N GLU A 198 -20.41 16.37 16.81
CA GLU A 198 -20.61 17.19 15.62
C GLU A 198 -21.94 16.87 14.91
N LEU A 199 -22.52 15.70 15.17
CA LEU A 199 -23.79 15.29 14.60
C LEU A 199 -24.99 16.04 15.22
N SER A 200 -26.04 16.21 14.43
CA SER A 200 -27.34 16.74 14.85
C SER A 200 -28.43 15.69 14.58
N PRO A 201 -28.98 15.00 15.60
CA PRO A 201 -28.69 15.15 17.03
C PRO A 201 -27.33 14.55 17.45
N PRO A 202 -26.71 15.05 18.54
CA PRO A 202 -25.49 14.48 19.09
C PRO A 202 -25.68 13.02 19.51
N LYS A 203 -24.69 12.17 19.22
CA LYS A 203 -24.71 10.74 19.61
C LYS A 203 -24.05 10.49 20.97
N GLU A 204 -24.33 9.32 21.56
CA GLU A 204 -23.75 8.91 22.85
C GLU A 204 -22.21 8.88 22.77
N VAL A 205 -21.57 9.48 23.78
CA VAL A 205 -20.10 9.47 23.93
C VAL A 205 -19.65 8.22 24.68
N LEU A 206 -18.51 7.67 24.26
CA LEU A 206 -17.94 6.46 24.84
C LEU A 206 -16.87 6.79 25.87
N ASP A 207 -16.93 6.11 27.01
CA ASP A 207 -15.85 6.12 27.99
C ASP A 207 -14.83 5.03 27.65
N TRP A 208 -13.56 5.45 27.55
CA TRP A 208 -12.43 4.54 27.35
C TRP A 208 -12.33 3.49 28.45
N LYS A 209 -12.63 3.82 29.71
CA LYS A 209 -12.52 2.86 30.83
C LYS A 209 -13.44 1.66 30.60
N ARG A 210 -14.69 1.93 30.23
CA ARG A 210 -15.69 0.92 29.88
C ARG A 210 -15.22 0.05 28.70
N ILE A 211 -14.57 0.63 27.68
CA ILE A 211 -14.02 -0.12 26.54
C ILE A 211 -12.83 -0.99 26.95
N ALA A 212 -12.01 -0.52 27.89
CA ALA A 212 -10.86 -1.27 28.37
C ALA A 212 -11.27 -2.55 29.12
N GLU A 213 -12.42 -2.54 29.78
CA GLU A 213 -13.00 -3.66 30.54
C GLU A 213 -13.60 -4.77 29.66
N PHE A 214 -13.89 -4.50 28.39
CA PHE A 214 -14.46 -5.52 27.50
C PHE A 214 -13.50 -6.67 27.24
N ASN A 215 -14.01 -7.89 27.43
CA ASN A 215 -13.31 -9.15 27.18
C ASN A 215 -13.93 -9.93 26.02
N PHE A 216 -15.17 -9.62 25.65
CA PHE A 216 -15.89 -10.26 24.55
C PHE A 216 -16.41 -9.24 23.53
N VAL A 217 -16.50 -9.66 22.26
CA VAL A 217 -16.98 -8.79 21.16
C VAL A 217 -18.45 -8.41 21.37
N GLU A 218 -19.24 -9.28 21.98
CA GLU A 218 -20.67 -9.06 22.24
C GLU A 218 -20.95 -7.92 23.23
N GLU A 219 -19.98 -7.62 24.11
CA GLU A 219 -20.07 -6.56 25.13
C GLU A 219 -19.94 -5.15 24.51
N PHE A 220 -19.39 -5.04 23.30
CA PHE A 220 -19.25 -3.78 22.60
C PHE A 220 -20.55 -3.43 21.87
N SER A 221 -21.56 -2.98 22.61
CA SER A 221 -22.91 -2.65 22.11
C SER A 221 -22.94 -1.59 21.00
N VAL A 222 -21.90 -0.77 20.91
CA VAL A 222 -21.68 0.22 19.84
C VAL A 222 -21.64 -0.45 18.46
N LEU A 223 -21.14 -1.69 18.37
CA LEU A 223 -21.19 -2.52 17.15
C LEU A 223 -22.63 -2.79 16.67
N ARG A 224 -23.64 -2.57 17.52
CA ARG A 224 -25.05 -2.74 17.15
C ARG A 224 -25.62 -1.52 16.44
N GLU A 225 -25.16 -0.32 16.79
CA GLU A 225 -25.61 0.94 16.17
C GLU A 225 -25.02 1.16 14.77
N ALA A 226 -23.85 0.57 14.50
CA ALA A 226 -23.19 0.61 13.20
C ALA A 226 -23.76 -0.39 12.18
N ARG A 227 -24.77 -1.20 12.53
CA ARG A 227 -25.24 -2.32 11.68
C ARG A 227 -25.93 -1.84 10.41
N GLN A 228 -25.12 -1.52 9.40
CA GLN A 228 -25.32 -2.16 8.12
C GLN A 228 -25.32 -3.67 8.35
N ASP A 229 -26.34 -4.35 7.83
CA ASP A 229 -26.43 -5.80 7.95
C ASP A 229 -25.25 -6.42 7.19
N ILE A 230 -24.18 -6.74 7.93
CA ILE A 230 -22.93 -7.27 7.39
C ILE A 230 -23.13 -8.56 6.61
N ARG A 231 -24.24 -9.28 6.82
CA ARG A 231 -24.59 -10.49 6.07
C ARG A 231 -25.02 -10.18 4.63
N LYS A 232 -25.35 -8.92 4.35
CA LYS A 232 -25.64 -8.41 3.00
C LYS A 232 -24.40 -7.85 2.32
N GLU A 233 -23.31 -7.65 3.07
CA GLU A 233 -22.07 -7.13 2.53
C GLU A 233 -21.31 -8.20 1.75
N ARG A 234 -20.69 -7.81 0.64
CA ARG A 234 -20.04 -8.75 -0.29
C ARG A 234 -18.93 -9.58 0.35
N TRP A 235 -18.22 -9.06 1.35
CA TRP A 235 -17.17 -9.79 2.05
C TRP A 235 -17.71 -10.88 3.00
N SER A 236 -19.02 -10.91 3.28
CA SER A 236 -19.64 -12.00 4.04
C SER A 236 -19.95 -13.22 3.18
N ASP A 237 -19.97 -13.05 1.86
CA ASP A 237 -20.09 -14.12 0.88
C ASP A 237 -18.91 -15.12 1.03
N GLY A 238 -19.23 -16.41 1.00
CA GLY A 238 -18.24 -17.48 1.10
C GLY A 238 -17.19 -17.37 -0.01
N GLU A 239 -17.62 -17.12 -1.25
CA GLU A 239 -16.72 -17.06 -2.40
C GLU A 239 -15.74 -15.88 -2.30
N VAL A 240 -16.23 -14.73 -1.85
CA VAL A 240 -15.41 -13.52 -1.64
C VAL A 240 -14.40 -13.74 -0.52
N ARG A 241 -14.79 -14.42 0.57
CA ARG A 241 -13.86 -14.74 1.66
C ARG A 241 -12.76 -15.69 1.22
N GLU A 242 -13.09 -16.72 0.45
CA GLU A 242 -12.07 -17.64 -0.09
C GLU A 242 -11.12 -16.90 -1.04
N THR A 243 -11.65 -16.00 -1.87
CA THR A 243 -10.83 -15.12 -2.72
C THR A 243 -9.89 -14.23 -1.88
N MET A 244 -10.38 -13.65 -0.78
CA MET A 244 -9.56 -12.86 0.15
C MET A 244 -8.46 -13.69 0.82
N LYS A 245 -8.78 -14.91 1.27
CA LYS A 245 -7.79 -15.82 1.85
C LYS A 245 -6.72 -16.17 0.82
N LEU A 246 -7.13 -16.42 -0.42
CA LEU A 246 -6.22 -16.73 -1.53
C LEU A 246 -5.27 -15.56 -1.80
N HIS A 247 -5.80 -14.34 -1.88
CA HIS A 247 -5.01 -13.12 -2.04
C HIS A 247 -3.97 -12.96 -0.93
N GLN A 248 -4.38 -13.09 0.34
CA GLN A 248 -3.45 -12.98 1.47
C GLN A 248 -2.37 -14.06 1.43
N ARG A 249 -2.71 -15.29 1.06
CA ARG A 249 -1.75 -16.39 0.94
C ARG A 249 -0.70 -16.10 -0.13
N ILE A 250 -1.10 -15.52 -1.26
CA ILE A 250 -0.18 -15.09 -2.32
C ILE A 250 0.69 -13.93 -1.83
N LYS A 251 0.12 -12.92 -1.17
CA LYS A 251 0.87 -11.78 -0.60
C LYS A 251 1.93 -12.25 0.40
N ARG A 252 1.56 -13.14 1.32
CA ARG A 252 2.50 -13.75 2.28
C ARG A 252 3.58 -14.58 1.59
N ALA A 253 3.25 -15.30 0.53
CA ALA A 253 4.25 -16.04 -0.23
C ALA A 253 5.25 -15.11 -0.95
N HIS A 254 4.81 -13.94 -1.42
CA HIS A 254 5.73 -12.91 -1.93
C HIS A 254 6.65 -12.38 -0.84
N GLU A 255 6.11 -12.00 0.31
CA GLU A 255 6.90 -11.54 1.47
C GLU A 255 7.93 -12.61 1.89
N GLU A 256 7.51 -13.88 1.95
CA GLU A 256 8.37 -14.99 2.32
C GLU A 256 9.48 -15.22 1.30
N ARG A 257 9.17 -15.19 -0.01
CA ARG A 257 10.19 -15.29 -1.07
C ARG A 257 11.22 -14.17 -0.94
N ASP A 258 10.78 -12.95 -0.68
CA ASP A 258 11.67 -11.79 -0.55
C ASP A 258 12.55 -11.91 0.71
N ARG A 259 12.01 -12.43 1.82
CA ARG A 259 12.79 -12.77 3.03
C ARG A 259 13.83 -13.86 2.73
N LEU A 260 13.42 -14.95 2.09
CA LEU A 260 14.31 -16.06 1.75
C LEU A 260 15.41 -15.65 0.77
N ASN A 261 15.16 -14.70 -0.15
CA ASN A 261 16.22 -14.15 -1.02
C ASN A 261 17.35 -13.49 -0.23
N ILE A 262 17.01 -12.83 0.89
CA ILE A 262 18.00 -12.22 1.78
C ILE A 262 18.76 -13.32 2.52
N GLU A 263 18.05 -14.29 3.11
CA GLU A 263 18.68 -15.39 3.87
C GLU A 263 19.62 -16.23 2.98
N VAL A 264 19.22 -16.58 1.76
CA VAL A 264 20.07 -17.33 0.81
C VAL A 264 21.34 -16.56 0.47
N LYS A 265 21.27 -15.23 0.35
CA LYS A 265 22.44 -14.39 0.11
C LYS A 265 23.37 -14.36 1.33
N GLU A 266 22.81 -14.25 2.53
CA GLU A 266 23.58 -14.25 3.78
C GLU A 266 24.28 -15.60 4.01
N ASP A 267 23.59 -16.72 3.77
CA ASP A 267 24.17 -18.06 3.85
C ASP A 267 25.31 -18.26 2.83
N LEU A 268 25.13 -17.79 1.59
CA LEU A 268 26.16 -17.87 0.55
C LEU A 268 27.41 -17.05 0.93
N ILE A 269 27.22 -15.87 1.52
CA ILE A 269 28.33 -15.04 2.01
C ILE A 269 29.02 -15.72 3.20
N ALA A 270 28.25 -16.27 4.15
CA ALA A 270 28.78 -16.94 5.33
C ALA A 270 29.56 -18.23 4.99
N SER A 271 29.17 -18.94 3.92
CA SER A 271 29.82 -20.17 3.46
C SER A 271 31.21 -19.96 2.84
N GLY A 272 31.60 -18.71 2.51
CA GLY A 272 32.85 -18.42 1.82
C GLY A 272 32.88 -18.78 0.32
N GLU A 273 31.81 -19.39 -0.22
CA GLU A 273 31.66 -19.75 -1.64
C GLU A 273 31.58 -18.52 -2.57
N TRP A 274 31.30 -17.33 -2.01
CA TRP A 274 31.26 -16.06 -2.76
C TRP A 274 32.59 -15.73 -3.46
N HIS A 275 33.73 -16.10 -2.85
CA HIS A 275 35.05 -15.90 -3.45
C HIS A 275 35.27 -16.79 -4.68
N LEU A 276 34.69 -17.99 -4.68
CA LEU A 276 34.74 -18.90 -5.82
C LEU A 276 33.80 -18.43 -6.95
N TYR A 277 32.62 -17.92 -6.60
CA TYR A 277 31.67 -17.37 -7.58
C TYR A 277 32.27 -16.20 -8.38
N GLY A 278 32.95 -15.25 -7.72
CA GLY A 278 33.63 -14.14 -8.41
C GLY A 278 34.72 -14.63 -9.36
N ALA A 279 35.55 -15.59 -8.92
CA ALA A 279 36.61 -16.16 -9.74
C ALA A 279 36.06 -16.92 -10.97
N ILE A 280 34.95 -17.67 -10.80
CA ILE A 280 34.28 -18.39 -11.89
C ILE A 280 33.64 -17.41 -12.88
N LEU A 281 32.97 -16.36 -12.39
CA LEU A 281 32.33 -15.35 -13.24
C LEU A 281 33.38 -14.62 -14.10
N ASP A 282 34.52 -14.25 -13.51
CA ASP A 282 35.63 -13.63 -14.22
C ASP A 282 36.27 -14.60 -15.24
N PHE A 283 36.34 -15.89 -14.94
CA PHE A 283 36.82 -16.90 -15.86
C PHE A 283 35.88 -17.08 -17.07
N CYS A 284 34.57 -17.20 -16.83
CA CYS A 284 33.55 -17.29 -17.87
C CYS A 284 33.57 -16.07 -18.78
N THR A 285 33.56 -14.87 -18.19
CA THR A 285 33.59 -13.60 -18.92
C THR A 285 34.84 -13.48 -19.81
N ARG A 286 36.01 -13.89 -19.29
CA ARG A 286 37.27 -13.90 -20.07
C ARG A 286 37.20 -14.89 -21.23
N ARG A 287 36.70 -16.10 -21.01
CA ARG A 287 36.55 -17.11 -22.07
C ARG A 287 35.57 -16.69 -23.15
N GLU A 288 34.46 -16.07 -22.78
CA GLU A 288 33.49 -15.56 -23.75
C GLU A 288 34.08 -14.48 -24.65
N ARG A 289 34.84 -13.53 -24.10
CA ARG A 289 35.53 -12.49 -24.90
C ARG A 289 36.52 -13.10 -25.88
N VAL A 290 37.35 -14.05 -25.43
CA VAL A 290 38.32 -14.74 -26.29
C VAL A 290 37.61 -15.52 -27.38
N ASN A 291 36.56 -16.28 -27.03
CA ASN A 291 35.77 -17.04 -28.00
C ASN A 291 35.10 -16.12 -29.02
N CYS A 292 34.52 -15.00 -28.61
CA CYS A 292 33.95 -14.00 -29.51
C CYS A 292 34.99 -13.44 -30.48
N SER A 293 36.19 -13.14 -29.99
CA SER A 293 37.31 -12.68 -30.83
C SER A 293 37.71 -13.73 -31.86
N LEU A 294 37.88 -15.00 -31.44
CA LEU A 294 38.21 -16.11 -32.32
C LEU A 294 37.13 -16.34 -33.38
N VAL A 295 35.86 -16.32 -33.00
CA VAL A 295 34.74 -16.45 -33.94
C VAL A 295 34.74 -15.32 -34.97
N LYS A 296 35.06 -14.09 -34.56
CA LYS A 296 35.18 -12.96 -35.47
C LYS A 296 36.31 -13.17 -36.49
N THR A 297 37.51 -13.55 -36.02
CA THR A 297 38.65 -13.85 -36.89
C THR A 297 38.37 -15.01 -37.84
N LEU A 298 37.70 -16.08 -37.39
CA LEU A 298 37.31 -17.20 -38.25
C LEU A 298 36.31 -16.77 -39.34
N ARG A 299 35.40 -15.85 -39.04
CA ARG A 299 34.49 -15.27 -40.03
C ARG A 299 35.23 -14.39 -41.04
N GLU A 300 36.21 -13.61 -40.60
CA GLU A 300 37.05 -12.78 -41.47
C GLU A 300 37.87 -13.66 -42.43
N ILE A 301 38.47 -14.75 -41.93
CA ILE A 301 39.27 -15.69 -42.75
C ILE A 301 38.39 -16.41 -43.80
N THR A 302 37.19 -16.85 -43.41
CA THR A 302 36.26 -17.54 -44.33
C THR A 302 35.65 -16.62 -45.38
N ALA A 303 35.77 -15.29 -45.21
CA ALA A 303 35.30 -14.28 -46.14
C ALA A 303 36.36 -13.82 -47.15
N ILE A 304 37.61 -14.31 -47.07
CA ILE A 304 38.68 -13.96 -48.01
C ILE A 304 38.43 -14.67 -49.36
N ASP A 305 38.49 -13.92 -50.46
CA ASP A 305 38.40 -14.46 -51.82
C ASP A 305 39.55 -15.44 -52.08
N GLY A 306 39.21 -16.68 -52.43
CA GLY A 306 40.16 -17.79 -52.59
C GLY A 306 40.28 -18.72 -51.38
N TYR A 307 39.52 -18.49 -50.31
CA TYR A 307 39.43 -19.46 -49.21
C TYR A 307 38.80 -20.78 -49.66
N THR A 308 39.57 -21.87 -49.59
CA THR A 308 39.19 -23.23 -50.03
C THR A 308 38.83 -24.18 -48.88
N GLY A 309 38.83 -23.70 -47.62
CA GLY A 309 38.55 -24.52 -46.44
C GLY A 309 37.05 -24.67 -46.12
N LYS A 310 36.73 -25.45 -45.08
CA LYS A 310 35.35 -25.63 -44.60
C LYS A 310 34.84 -24.34 -43.97
N LYS A 311 33.64 -23.90 -44.35
CA LYS A 311 33.01 -22.66 -43.82
C LYS A 311 32.42 -22.82 -42.41
N ASP A 312 32.09 -24.05 -42.01
CA ASP A 312 31.64 -24.36 -40.65
C ASP A 312 32.84 -24.61 -39.72
N LEU A 313 33.44 -23.51 -39.25
CA LEU A 313 34.60 -23.54 -38.34
C LEU A 313 34.21 -23.52 -36.85
N LEU A 314 32.91 -23.50 -36.52
CA LEU A 314 32.44 -23.53 -35.15
C LEU A 314 32.47 -24.97 -34.60
N GLY A 315 33.28 -25.18 -33.58
CA GLY A 315 33.35 -26.47 -32.88
C GLY A 315 32.00 -26.81 -32.24
N VAL A 316 31.51 -28.01 -32.50
CA VAL A 316 30.36 -28.59 -31.80
C VAL A 316 30.88 -29.24 -30.51
N ARG A 317 30.23 -28.97 -29.37
CA ARG A 317 30.60 -29.60 -28.09
C ARG A 317 30.56 -31.12 -28.23
N ILE A 318 31.64 -31.80 -27.83
CA ILE A 318 31.68 -33.27 -27.79
C ILE A 318 30.52 -33.77 -26.91
N GLY A 319 29.63 -34.58 -27.47
CA GLY A 319 28.39 -35.06 -26.83
C GLY A 319 27.11 -34.25 -27.17
N SER A 320 27.21 -33.14 -27.91
CA SER A 320 26.04 -32.44 -28.44
C SER A 320 25.50 -33.20 -29.65
N LYS A 321 24.42 -33.97 -29.47
CA LYS A 321 23.64 -34.47 -30.61
C LYS A 321 23.20 -33.26 -31.45
N GLY A 322 23.61 -33.22 -32.72
CA GLY A 322 23.30 -32.12 -33.63
C GLY A 322 21.81 -31.83 -33.62
N LYS A 323 21.42 -30.60 -33.26
CA LYS A 323 20.02 -30.19 -33.31
C LYS A 323 19.71 -29.83 -34.76
N GLY A 324 19.28 -30.85 -35.50
CA GLY A 324 18.55 -30.66 -36.75
C GLY A 324 17.26 -29.88 -36.47
N ARG A 325 17.04 -28.88 -37.33
CA ARG A 325 15.80 -28.13 -37.54
C ARG A 325 14.57 -29.06 -37.61
N GLY A 326 13.44 -28.66 -37.01
CA GLY A 326 12.09 -29.09 -37.43
C GLY A 326 11.27 -29.90 -36.42
N GLN A 327 10.20 -29.27 -35.92
CA GLN A 327 8.82 -29.73 -35.66
C GLN A 327 8.49 -31.14 -35.08
N ASP A 328 7.65 -31.07 -34.04
CA ASP A 328 6.51 -31.91 -33.66
C ASP A 328 6.64 -33.32 -33.03
N ALA A 329 5.65 -33.53 -32.16
CA ALA A 329 5.04 -34.78 -31.66
C ALA A 329 5.62 -35.46 -30.40
N SER A 330 4.99 -35.10 -29.27
CA SER A 330 4.34 -35.94 -28.25
C SER A 330 4.45 -37.48 -28.32
N VAL A 331 4.59 -38.11 -27.13
CA VAL A 331 3.79 -39.23 -26.55
C VAL A 331 4.64 -40.25 -25.75
N ASN A 332 4.40 -40.24 -24.43
CA ASN A 332 4.24 -41.29 -23.40
C ASN A 332 4.98 -42.65 -23.38
N GLY A 333 5.22 -43.09 -22.13
CA GLY A 333 5.13 -44.48 -21.64
C GLY A 333 6.40 -44.95 -20.89
N GLU A 334 6.49 -44.83 -19.56
CA GLU A 334 6.03 -45.75 -18.50
C GLU A 334 7.06 -46.84 -18.06
N GLY A 335 7.08 -47.10 -16.74
CA GLY A 335 7.82 -48.15 -16.03
C GLY A 335 8.83 -47.58 -15.02
N GLY A 336 8.74 -47.71 -13.70
CA GLY A 336 8.00 -48.66 -12.86
C GLY A 336 8.99 -49.33 -11.88
N SER A 337 8.60 -49.44 -10.61
CA SER A 337 9.30 -50.09 -9.46
C SER A 337 10.31 -49.22 -8.70
N GLY A 338 10.23 -49.03 -7.38
CA GLY A 338 9.43 -49.69 -6.34
C GLY A 338 10.32 -50.02 -5.15
N ASN A 339 9.83 -49.68 -3.95
CA ASN A 339 10.26 -50.05 -2.59
C ASN A 339 11.55 -49.45 -2.03
N ASP A 340 11.67 -49.19 -0.73
CA ASP A 340 10.76 -48.94 0.40
C ASP A 340 11.69 -48.79 1.61
N SER A 341 11.29 -47.98 2.58
CA SER A 341 11.33 -48.28 4.03
C SER A 341 11.61 -47.01 4.85
N ASP A 342 10.53 -46.60 5.53
CA ASP A 342 10.40 -46.26 6.96
C ASP A 342 11.44 -45.34 7.60
N GLY A 343 11.08 -44.35 8.40
CA GLY A 343 9.79 -43.96 8.97
C GLY A 343 10.11 -42.81 9.94
N ASP A 344 9.16 -41.91 10.15
CA ASP A 344 8.69 -41.55 11.49
C ASP A 344 7.79 -40.31 11.45
N HIS A 345 6.89 -40.35 12.41
CA HIS A 345 5.65 -39.66 12.57
C HIS A 345 5.87 -38.40 13.42
N GLU A 346 5.61 -37.21 12.88
CA GLU A 346 5.26 -36.04 13.69
C GLU A 346 4.13 -35.28 12.99
N GLY A 347 3.00 -35.17 13.70
CA GLY A 347 1.86 -34.36 13.29
C GLY A 347 2.13 -32.91 13.65
N ASP A 348 1.96 -32.02 12.69
CA ASP A 348 1.99 -30.58 12.91
C ASP A 348 0.60 -29.98 12.70
N GLU A 349 0.08 -29.47 13.81
CA GLU A 349 -1.04 -28.57 13.95
C GLU A 349 -0.76 -27.26 13.19
N GLU A 350 -1.12 -27.18 11.90
CA GLU A 350 -1.19 -25.92 11.15
C GLU A 350 -2.64 -25.46 10.99
N GLU A 351 -3.26 -25.05 12.08
CA GLU A 351 -4.36 -24.09 12.01
C GLU A 351 -4.04 -22.84 12.83
N GLU A 352 -4.45 -21.70 12.27
CA GLU A 352 -4.62 -20.40 12.93
C GLU A 352 -3.44 -19.41 13.00
N ALA A 353 -3.18 -18.76 11.86
CA ALA A 353 -2.62 -17.41 11.83
C ALA A 353 -3.25 -16.54 10.75
N GLN A 354 -4.55 -16.21 10.87
CA GLN A 354 -5.23 -15.35 9.90
C GLN A 354 -6.21 -14.36 10.54
N MET A 355 -5.73 -13.26 11.11
CA MET A 355 -6.56 -12.09 11.45
C MET A 355 -5.75 -10.79 11.46
N GLY A 356 -5.05 -10.50 10.36
CA GLY A 356 -4.29 -9.25 10.20
C GLY A 356 -4.37 -8.63 8.81
N GLY A 357 -4.48 -9.43 7.76
CA GLY A 357 -4.40 -8.97 6.36
C GLY A 357 -5.71 -8.50 5.72
N ILE A 358 -6.85 -8.58 6.43
CA ILE A 358 -8.16 -8.24 5.83
C ILE A 358 -8.28 -6.73 5.60
N VAL A 359 -7.63 -5.91 6.43
CA VAL A 359 -7.81 -4.46 6.40
C VAL A 359 -6.87 -3.75 5.41
N ASP A 360 -5.69 -4.33 5.17
CA ASP A 360 -4.74 -3.80 4.17
C ASP A 360 -5.22 -4.10 2.74
N PHE A 361 -5.90 -5.24 2.53
CA PHE A 361 -6.50 -5.61 1.25
C PHE A 361 -7.61 -4.64 0.79
N ILE A 362 -8.44 -4.18 1.73
CA ILE A 362 -9.50 -3.20 1.44
C ILE A 362 -8.90 -1.83 1.07
N SER A 363 -7.71 -1.51 1.57
CA SER A 363 -7.02 -0.25 1.28
C SER A 363 -6.30 -0.28 -0.08
N GLU A 364 -5.75 -1.42 -0.49
CA GLU A 364 -5.07 -1.62 -1.79
C GLU A 364 -6.04 -1.75 -2.98
N LEU A 365 -7.27 -2.22 -2.76
CA LEU A 365 -8.34 -2.21 -3.77
C LEU A 365 -8.91 -0.81 -4.07
N SER A 366 -8.57 0.20 -3.27
CA SER A 366 -9.01 1.59 -3.46
C SER A 366 -8.25 2.32 -4.58
N THR A 367 -7.09 1.79 -4.99
CA THR A 367 -6.16 2.43 -5.94
C THR A 367 -6.10 1.77 -7.32
N SER A 368 -7.07 0.93 -7.69
CA SER A 368 -7.18 0.37 -9.06
C SER A 368 -8.61 0.38 -9.62
#